data_AF-A0A958K864-F1
#
_entry.id   AF-A0A958K864-F1
#
_cell.length_a   1.000
_cell.length_b   1.000
_cell.length_c   1.000
_cell.angle_alpha   90.00
_cell.angle_beta   90.00
_cell.angle_gamma   90.00
#
_symmetry.space_group_name_H-M   'P 1'
#
loop_
_entity.id
_entity.type
_entity.pdbx_description
1 polymer ?
#
loop_
_entity_poly.entity_id
_entity_poly.type
_entity_poly.pdbx_seq_one_letter_code
_entity_poly.pdbx_strand_id
1 'polypeptide(L)' 'MSDTDNNKDTLVVVSKLKNYIRASSGMNTSGAVATVLSEAVRELCDKAIENAKTAGRKTVMDKDFGGEATL' A
#
# COMPACT_ATOMS: atom_id res chain seq x y z
N MET A 1 -3.46 -14.36 23.34
CA MET A 1 -2.94 -14.07 22.00
C MET A 1 -2.61 -12.60 21.93
N SER A 2 -1.34 -12.25 22.10
CA SER A 2 -0.88 -10.86 21.96
C SER A 2 0.48 -10.88 21.29
N ASP A 3 0.54 -11.39 20.06
CA ASP A 3 1.70 -11.18 19.20
C ASP A 3 1.55 -9.79 18.59
N THR A 4 1.90 -8.78 19.38
CA THR A 4 2.16 -7.42 18.88
C THR A 4 3.61 -7.37 18.46
N ASP A 5 3.98 -8.16 17.46
CA ASP A 5 5.23 -7.93 16.75
C ASP A 5 5.02 -6.70 15.87
N ASN A 6 5.51 -5.57 16.37
CA ASN A 6 5.60 -4.28 15.67
C ASN A 6 6.61 -4.32 14.50
N ASN A 7 6.84 -5.50 13.90
CA ASN A 7 7.59 -5.65 12.68
C ASN A 7 6.62 -5.44 11.52
N LYS A 8 6.40 -4.17 11.17
CA LYS A 8 5.57 -3.80 10.02
C LYS A 8 6.18 -4.42 8.76
N ASP A 9 5.61 -5.53 8.29
CA ASP A 9 6.10 -6.24 7.11
C ASP A 9 6.17 -5.32 5.87
N THR A 10 7.12 -5.61 5.00
CA THR A 10 7.22 -4.93 3.71
C THR A 10 6.13 -5.47 2.79
N LEU A 11 5.17 -4.62 2.41
CA LEU A 11 4.04 -5.01 1.57
C LEU A 11 4.35 -4.94 0.06
N VAL A 12 5.53 -4.45 -0.29
CA VAL A 12 5.97 -4.24 -1.67
C VAL A 12 7.16 -5.13 -2.02
N VAL A 13 7.21 -5.59 -3.27
CA VAL A 13 8.37 -6.34 -3.76
C VAL A 13 9.51 -5.36 -4.03
N VAL A 14 10.47 -5.29 -3.11
CA VAL A 14 11.59 -4.32 -3.12
C VAL A 14 12.35 -4.34 -4.46
N SER A 15 12.60 -5.51 -5.03
CA SER A 15 13.30 -5.61 -6.32
C SER A 15 12.51 -4.99 -7.47
N LYS A 16 11.19 -5.19 -7.53
CA LYS A 16 10.33 -4.58 -8.56
C LYS A 16 10.28 -3.07 -8.40
N LEU A 17 10.16 -2.56 -7.18
CA LEU A 17 10.18 -1.12 -6.89
C LEU A 17 11.49 -0.46 -7.37
N LYS A 18 12.64 -1.03 -6.98
CA LYS A 18 13.96 -0.51 -7.37
C LYS A 18 14.14 -0.54 -8.89
N ASN A 19 13.75 -1.64 -9.52
CA ASN A 19 13.85 -1.79 -10.98
C ASN A 19 12.96 -0.77 -11.70
N TYR A 20 11.74 -0.53 -11.21
CA TYR A 20 10.84 0.47 -11.77
C TYR A 20 11.45 1.88 -11.71
N ILE A 21 11.95 2.30 -10.54
CA ILE A 21 12.55 3.64 -10.36
C ILE A 21 13.77 3.80 -11.28
N ARG A 22 14.66 2.80 -11.31
CA ARG A 22 15.85 2.83 -12.17
C ARG A 22 15.51 2.86 -13.65
N ALA A 23 14.57 2.04 -14.11
CA ALA A 23 14.15 2.01 -15.51
C ALA A 23 13.46 3.31 -15.95
N SER A 24 12.69 3.93 -15.05
CA SER A 24 11.91 5.14 -15.38
C SER A 24 12.73 6.43 -15.31
N SER A 25 13.79 6.47 -14.51
CA SER A 25 14.51 7.72 -14.19
C SER A 25 16.04 7.62 -14.19
N GLY A 26 16.61 6.41 -14.30
CA GLY A 26 18.04 6.17 -14.10
C GLY A 26 18.50 6.26 -12.64
N MET A 27 17.60 6.58 -11.70
CA MET A 27 17.96 6.79 -10.29
C MET A 27 18.14 5.50 -9.51
N ASN A 28 18.98 5.58 -8.47
CA ASN A 28 19.05 4.55 -7.43
C ASN A 28 18.02 4.83 -6.33
N THR A 29 17.61 3.79 -5.62
CA THR A 29 16.60 3.89 -4.54
C THR A 29 17.23 3.52 -3.20
N SER A 30 16.98 4.35 -2.18
CA SER A 30 17.41 4.06 -0.80
C SER A 30 16.71 2.81 -0.24
N GLY A 31 17.36 2.12 0.70
CA GLY A 31 16.78 0.95 1.37
C GLY A 31 15.51 1.27 2.17
N ALA A 32 15.42 2.46 2.75
CA ALA A 32 14.29 2.89 3.58
C ALA A 32 13.01 3.18 2.77
N VAL A 33 13.11 3.38 1.45
CA VAL A 33 11.94 3.68 0.60
C VAL A 33 10.91 2.55 0.63
N ALA A 34 11.34 1.29 0.76
CA ALA A 34 10.44 0.16 0.84
C ALA A 34 9.53 0.23 2.09
N THR A 35 10.08 0.66 3.22
CA THR A 35 9.32 0.85 4.47
C THR A 35 8.28 1.96 4.30
N VAL A 36 8.70 3.12 3.82
CA VAL A 36 7.82 4.28 3.59
C VAL A 36 6.67 3.92 2.65
N LEU A 37 6.96 3.23 1.54
CA LEU A 37 5.91 2.82 0.61
C LEU A 37 4.97 1.78 1.22
N SER A 38 5.49 0.86 2.05
CA SER A 38 4.66 -0.13 2.73
C SER A 38 3.72 0.51 3.76
N GLU A 39 4.14 1.61 4.40
CA GLU A 39 3.27 2.41 5.27
C GLU A 39 2.17 3.11 4.48
N ALA A 40 2.51 3.74 3.35
CA ALA A 40 1.50 4.36 2.48
C ALA A 40 0.48 3.34 1.94
N VAL A 41 0.94 2.14 1.56
CA VAL A 41 0.03 1.04 1.15
C VAL A 41 -0.89 0.62 2.29
N ARG A 42 -0.38 0.51 3.53
CA ARG A 42 -1.23 0.22 4.70
C ARG A 42 -2.32 1.26 4.90
N GLU A 43 -1.95 2.54 4.89
CA GLU A 43 -2.93 3.62 5.07
C GLU A 43 -4.01 3.62 3.99
N LEU A 44 -3.65 3.32 2.74
CA LEU A 44 -4.61 3.17 1.64
C LEU A 44 -5.54 1.98 1.86
N CYS A 45 -5.00 0.84 2.26
CA CYS A 45 -5.78 -0.36 2.58
C CYS A 45 -6.74 -0.13 3.76
N ASP A 46 -6.28 0.53 4.82
CA ASP A 46 -7.10 0.82 6.00
C ASP A 46 -8.30 1.69 5.62
N LYS A 47 -8.09 2.73 4.81
CA LYS A 47 -9.17 3.57 4.27
C LYS A 47 -10.14 2.76 3.41
N ALA A 48 -9.63 1.92 2.52
CA ALA A 48 -10.45 1.08 1.65
C ALA A 48 -11.27 0.04 2.45
N ILE A 49 -10.71 -0.50 3.53
CA ILE A 49 -11.41 -1.39 4.45
C ILE A 49 -12.57 -0.66 5.12
N GLU A 50 -12.36 0.56 5.62
CA GLU A 50 -13.44 1.34 6.25
C GLU A 50 -14.55 1.70 5.26
N ASN A 51 -14.20 2.03 4.02
CA ASN A 51 -15.18 2.26 2.95
C ASN A 51 -16.00 0.99 2.65
N ALA A 52 -15.35 -0.17 2.55
CA ALA A 52 -16.02 -1.45 2.34
C ALA A 52 -16.96 -1.82 3.49
N LYS A 53 -16.51 -1.62 4.74
CA LYS A 53 -17.31 -1.83 5.95
C LYS A 53 -18.54 -0.92 5.97
N THR A 54 -18.36 0.36 5.68
CA THR A 54 -19.45 1.36 5.61
C THR A 54 -20.49 0.99 4.55
N ALA A 55 -20.04 0.38 3.44
CA ALA A 55 -20.90 -0.16 2.40
C ALA A 55 -21.52 -1.54 2.73
N GLY A 56 -21.34 -2.07 3.95
CA GLY A 56 -21.89 -3.36 4.39
C GLY A 56 -21.25 -4.59 3.75
N ARG A 57 -20.06 -4.44 3.14
CA ARG A 57 -19.36 -5.53 2.43
C ARG A 57 -18.23 -6.11 3.27
N LYS A 58 -17.88 -7.37 2.98
CA LYS A 58 -16.70 -8.07 3.53
C LYS A 58 -15.54 -8.15 2.53
N THR A 59 -15.73 -7.62 1.33
CA THR A 59 -14.74 -7.61 0.24
C THR A 59 -14.40 -6.17 -0.09
N VAL A 60 -13.12 -5.81 0.04
CA VAL A 60 -12.58 -4.55 -0.46
C VAL A 60 -12.56 -4.60 -1.98
N MET A 61 -13.09 -3.55 -2.61
CA MET A 61 -13.19 -3.40 -4.06
C MET A 61 -12.34 -2.23 -4.53
N ASP A 62 -12.07 -2.16 -5.83
CA ASP A 62 -11.40 -1.05 -6.50
C ASP A 62 -11.99 0.33 -6.14
N LYS A 63 -13.33 0.44 -6.13
CA LYS A 63 -14.03 1.68 -5.74
C LYS A 63 -13.69 2.18 -4.33
N ASP A 64 -13.31 1.29 -3.42
CA ASP A 64 -12.96 1.65 -2.05
C ASP A 64 -11.62 2.41 -1.95
N PHE A 65 -10.78 2.32 -2.99
CA PHE A 65 -9.54 3.07 -3.13
C PHE A 65 -9.74 4.44 -3.82
N GLY A 66 -10.98 4.86 -4.07
CA GLY A 66 -11.30 6.12 -4.76
C GLY A 66 -11.75 5.94 -6.22
N GLY A 67 -12.26 4.78 -6.59
CA GLY A 67 -12.76 4.48 -7.95
C GLY A 67 -14.06 5.18 -8.34
N GLU A 68 -14.45 6.26 -7.67
CA GLU A 68 -15.41 7.23 -8.20
C GLU A 68 -14.60 8.35 -8.86
N ALA A 69 -14.42 8.22 -10.17
CA ALA A 69 -13.92 9.30 -11.00
C ALA A 69 -14.87 10.51 -10.89
N THR A 70 -14.56 11.44 -9.99
CA THR A 70 -15.02 12.82 -10.17
C THR A 70 -14.06 13.46 -11.17
N LEU A 71 -14.42 13.34 -12.45
CA LEU A 71 -13.98 14.29 -13.48
C LEU A 71 -14.82 15.56 -13.35
#